data_AF-A0A1F4QN70-F1
#
_entry.id   AF-A0A1F4QN70-F1
#
_cell.length_a   1.000
_cell.length_b   1.000
_cell.length_c   1.000
_cell.angle_alpha   90.00
_cell.angle_beta   90.00
_cell.angle_gamma   90.00
#
_symmetry.space_group_name_H-M   'P 1'
#
loop_
_entity.id
_entity.type
_entity.pdbx_description
1 polymer ?
#
loop_
_entity_poly.entity_id
_entity_poly.type
_entity_poly.pdbx_seq_one_letter_code
_entity_poly.pdbx_strand_id
1 'polypeptide(L)'
;MANEGKYWSQDIETKWHPKEGFFDGSSESIAKGLKQASDSKAQAIDRLNFYINRAGSHLSGEDKARLKEAKNILETLYGSSKSSCCG
;
A
#
# COMPACT_ATOMS: atom_id res chain seq x y z
N MET A 1 0.56 -2.85 43.09
CA MET A 1 -0.08 -2.67 41.77
C MET A 1 1.00 -2.83 40.72
N ALA A 2 1.02 -3.93 39.97
CA ALA A 2 1.99 -4.14 38.89
C ALA A 2 1.30 -4.89 37.75
N ASN A 3 1.10 -4.21 36.62
CA ASN A 3 1.12 -4.88 35.32
C ASN A 3 1.79 -3.92 34.34
N GLU A 4 3.09 -4.11 34.29
CA GLU A 4 4.06 -3.40 33.47
C GLU A 4 3.83 -3.70 31.99
N GLY A 5 4.13 -2.71 31.15
CA GLY A 5 3.78 -2.65 29.73
C GLY A 5 4.06 -3.93 28.95
N LYS A 6 3.02 -4.47 28.31
CA LYS A 6 3.11 -5.58 27.37
C LYS A 6 2.97 -5.07 25.93
N TYR A 7 4.14 -4.93 25.30
CA TYR A 7 4.44 -5.12 23.87
C TYR A 7 3.58 -4.34 22.86
N TRP A 8 3.95 -3.08 22.60
CA TRP A 8 3.39 -2.22 21.55
C TRP A 8 4.18 -2.23 20.23
N SER A 9 4.87 -3.33 19.94
CA SER A 9 5.42 -3.55 18.61
C SER A 9 5.22 -5.02 18.30
N GLN A 10 4.08 -5.38 17.71
CA GLN A 10 4.06 -6.61 16.93
C GLN A 10 5.14 -6.44 15.86
N ASP A 11 6.17 -7.27 15.94
CA ASP A 11 7.14 -7.43 14.86
C ASP A 11 6.35 -8.05 13.70
N ILE A 12 5.82 -7.19 12.84
CA ILE A 12 5.14 -7.65 11.63
C ILE A 12 6.27 -8.04 10.70
N GLU A 13 6.55 -9.34 10.60
CA GLU A 13 7.42 -9.93 9.58
C GLU A 13 6.80 -9.69 8.19
N THR A 14 6.85 -8.45 7.74
CA THR A 14 6.50 -8.08 6.37
C THR A 14 7.66 -8.53 5.50
N LYS A 15 7.51 -9.68 4.83
CA LYS A 15 8.50 -10.22 3.86
C LYS A 15 8.85 -9.25 2.71
N TRP A 16 8.24 -8.08 2.66
CA TRP A 16 8.43 -7.08 1.62
C TRP A 16 8.86 -5.76 2.22
N HIS A 17 10.11 -5.40 1.95
CA HIS A 17 10.67 -4.09 2.29
C HIS A 17 10.76 -3.28 1.00
N PRO A 18 9.95 -2.22 0.83
CA PRO A 18 10.11 -1.31 -0.29
C PRO A 18 11.49 -0.65 -0.22
N LYS A 19 12.11 -0.41 -1.38
CA LYS A 19 13.33 0.38 -1.43
C LYS A 19 13.07 1.79 -0.87
N GLU A 20 14.10 2.40 -0.28
CA GLU A 20 14.03 3.80 0.13
C GLU A 20 13.63 4.67 -1.07
N GLY A 21 12.67 5.58 -0.86
CA GLY A 21 12.11 6.40 -1.94
C GLY A 21 11.12 5.69 -2.87
N PHE A 22 10.73 4.43 -2.62
CA PHE A 22 9.74 3.72 -3.47
C PHE A 22 8.42 4.50 -3.62
N PHE A 23 7.93 5.06 -2.53
CA PHE A 23 6.71 5.87 -2.51
C PHE A 23 6.92 7.32 -2.97
N ASP A 24 8.16 7.70 -3.26
CA ASP A 24 8.50 8.99 -3.85
C ASP A 24 8.50 8.95 -5.39
N GLY A 25 8.27 7.78 -5.99
CA GLY A 25 8.07 7.66 -7.43
C GLY A 25 6.71 8.19 -7.89
N SER A 26 6.46 8.10 -9.19
CA SER A 26 5.14 8.39 -9.78
C SER A 26 4.08 7.40 -9.31
N SER A 27 2.81 7.82 -9.32
CA SER A 27 1.65 6.99 -8.94
C SER A 27 1.60 5.65 -9.68
N GLU A 28 1.93 5.62 -10.98
CA GLU A 28 2.05 4.39 -11.77
C GLU A 28 3.16 3.45 -11.29
N SER A 29 4.35 3.97 -10.98
CA SER A 29 5.48 3.17 -10.52
C SER A 29 5.18 2.51 -9.18
N ILE A 30 4.55 3.26 -8.27
CA ILE A 30 4.06 2.77 -6.99
C ILE A 30 3.03 1.65 -7.21
N ALA A 31 2.05 1.86 -8.08
CA ALA A 31 1.01 0.88 -8.37
C ALA A 31 1.55 -0.41 -8.99
N LYS A 32 2.46 -0.30 -9.97
CA LYS A 32 3.11 -1.44 -10.62
C LYS A 32 3.98 -2.22 -9.64
N GLY A 33 4.80 -1.52 -8.85
CA GLY A 33 5.67 -2.16 -7.85
C GLY A 33 4.86 -2.85 -6.75
N LEU A 34 3.78 -2.23 -6.27
CA LEU A 34 2.86 -2.86 -5.31
C LEU A 34 2.19 -4.09 -5.91
N LYS A 35 1.75 -4.03 -7.17
CA LYS A 35 1.17 -5.19 -7.87
C LYS A 35 2.16 -6.34 -8.02
N GLN A 36 3.43 -6.05 -8.35
CA GLN A 36 4.46 -7.09 -8.45
C GLN A 36 4.81 -7.71 -7.10
N ALA A 37 4.75 -6.90 -6.05
CA ALA A 37 5.04 -7.35 -4.71
C ALA A 37 3.88 -8.11 -4.06
N SER A 38 2.66 -8.04 -4.62
CA SER A 38 1.44 -8.53 -3.99
C SER A 38 0.65 -9.50 -4.85
N ASP A 39 0.26 -10.62 -4.26
CA ASP A 39 -0.55 -11.65 -4.91
C ASP A 39 -1.99 -11.21 -5.18
N SER A 40 -2.50 -10.21 -4.45
CA SER A 40 -3.91 -9.81 -4.51
C SER A 40 -4.10 -8.32 -4.35
N LYS A 41 -5.18 -7.80 -4.96
CA LYS A 41 -5.58 -6.38 -4.86
C LYS A 41 -5.67 -5.92 -3.41
N ALA A 42 -6.31 -6.73 -2.56
CA ALA A 42 -6.49 -6.41 -1.15
C ALA A 42 -5.14 -6.21 -0.45
N GLN A 43 -4.16 -7.09 -0.70
CA GLN A 43 -2.83 -7.00 -0.11
C GLN A 43 -2.05 -5.76 -0.60
N ALA A 44 -2.15 -5.44 -1.89
CA ALA A 44 -1.51 -4.25 -2.45
C ALA A 44 -2.09 -2.95 -1.86
N ILE A 45 -3.42 -2.87 -1.72
CA ILE A 45 -4.11 -1.74 -1.10
C ILE A 45 -3.78 -1.64 0.39
N ASP A 46 -3.75 -2.75 1.10
CA ASP A 46 -3.41 -2.79 2.53
C ASP A 46 -2.01 -2.23 2.78
N ARG A 47 -1.03 -2.62 1.97
CA ARG A 47 0.34 -2.06 2.01
C ARG A 47 0.39 -0.56 1.73
N LEU A 48 -0.37 -0.09 0.75
CA LEU A 48 -0.46 1.34 0.44
C LEU A 48 -1.06 2.11 1.62
N ASN A 49 -2.14 1.60 2.21
CA ASN A 49 -2.76 2.19 3.39
C ASN A 49 -1.82 2.15 4.60
N PHE A 50 -1.07 1.06 4.80
CA PHE A 50 -0.07 0.96 5.86
C PHE A 50 0.99 2.06 5.73
N TYR A 51 1.49 2.29 4.52
CA TYR A 51 2.41 3.41 4.26
C TYR A 51 1.76 4.77 4.56
N ILE A 52 0.52 5.00 4.09
CA ILE A 52 -0.22 6.24 4.37
C ILE A 52 -0.39 6.46 5.88
N ASN A 53 -0.77 5.41 6.60
CA ASN A 53 -0.99 5.45 8.04
C ASN A 53 0.32 5.67 8.81
N ARG A 54 1.44 5.11 8.33
CA ARG A 54 2.76 5.28 8.93
C ARG A 54 3.37 6.66 8.66
N ALA A 55 3.22 7.15 7.43
CA ALA A 55 3.70 8.48 7.07
C ALA A 55 2.81 9.57 7.68
N GLY A 56 1.51 9.31 7.84
CA GLY A 56 0.59 10.12 8.64
C GLY A 56 0.62 11.60 8.27
N SER A 57 1.02 12.44 9.23
CA SER A 57 1.13 13.89 9.09
C SER A 57 2.33 14.36 8.26
N HIS A 58 3.30 13.50 7.95
CA HIS A 58 4.44 13.84 7.07
C HIS A 58 4.08 13.85 5.58
N LEU A 59 2.89 13.36 5.20
CA LEU A 59 2.45 13.41 3.80
C LEU A 59 1.87 14.79 3.48
N SER A 60 2.47 15.46 2.49
CA SER A 60 1.93 16.68 1.93
C SER A 60 0.61 16.40 1.18
N GLY A 61 -0.18 17.44 0.92
CA GLY A 61 -1.43 17.29 0.16
C GLY A 61 -1.20 16.64 -1.22
N GLU A 62 -0.09 16.99 -1.86
CA GLU A 62 0.37 16.44 -3.14
C GLU A 62 0.71 14.95 -3.04
N ASP A 63 1.40 14.53 -1.98
CA ASP A 63 1.70 13.11 -1.73
C ASP A 63 0.43 12.29 -1.55
N LYS A 64 -0.53 12.82 -0.80
CA LYS A 64 -1.84 12.16 -0.60
C LYS A 64 -2.58 12.00 -1.92
N ALA A 65 -2.56 13.02 -2.78
CA ALA A 65 -3.15 12.94 -4.12
C ALA A 65 -2.45 11.87 -4.97
N ARG A 66 -1.11 11.87 -4.99
CA ARG A 66 -0.29 10.88 -5.71
C ARG A 66 -0.56 9.45 -5.26
N LEU A 67 -0.63 9.20 -3.95
CA LEU A 67 -0.92 7.88 -3.38
C LEU A 67 -2.38 7.46 -3.67
N LYS A 68 -3.32 8.41 -3.67
CA LYS A 68 -4.72 8.15 -4.06
C LYS A 68 -4.82 7.78 -5.55
N GLU A 69 -4.08 8.44 -6.42
CA GLU A 69 -3.99 8.05 -7.83
C GLU A 69 -3.36 6.66 -8.00
N ALA A 70 -2.29 6.36 -7.25
CA ALA A 70 -1.66 5.04 -7.26
C ALA A 70 -2.67 3.94 -6.87
N LYS A 71 -3.54 4.21 -5.88
CA LYS A 71 -4.64 3.32 -5.49
C LYS A 71 -5.60 3.09 -6.65
N ASN A 72 -6.04 4.15 -7.34
CA ASN A 72 -6.96 4.04 -8.47
C ASN A 72 -6.35 3.20 -9.61
N ILE A 73 -5.08 3.44 -9.95
CA ILE A 73 -4.35 2.66 -10.95
C ILE A 73 -4.26 1.20 -10.53
N LEU A 74 -3.96 0.91 -9.25
CA LEU A 74 -4.00 -0.44 -8.69
C LEU A 74 -5.36 -1.10 -8.89
N GLU A 75 -6.46 -0.39 -8.59
CA GLU A 75 -7.80 -0.92 -8.77
C GLU A 75 -8.10 -1.26 -10.23
N THR A 76 -7.68 -0.42 -11.19
CA THR A 76 -7.77 -0.73 -12.62
C THR A 76 -6.92 -1.93 -13.00
N LEU A 77 -5.67 -2.00 -12.53
CA LEU A 77 -4.73 -3.08 -12.85
C LEU A 77 -5.22 -4.46 -12.37
N TYR A 78 -5.96 -4.53 -11.26
CA TYR A 78 -6.58 -5.76 -10.77
C TYR A 78 -8.02 -5.96 -11.26
N GLY A 79 -8.75 -4.87 -11.52
CA GLY A 79 -10.16 -4.86 -11.93
C GLY A 79 -10.39 -5.13 -13.41
N SER A 80 -9.47 -4.75 -14.29
CA SER A 80 -9.52 -5.09 -15.72
C SER A 80 -9.38 -6.59 -16.00
N SER A 81 -9.09 -7.42 -14.99
CA SER A 81 -9.08 -8.88 -15.11
C SER A 81 -10.45 -9.54 -14.87
N LYS A 82 -11.55 -8.77 -14.77
CA LYS A 82 -12.92 -9.30 -14.93
C LYS A 82 -13.48 -8.99 -16.30
N SER A 83 -12.85 -9.56 -17.32
CA SER A 83 -13.63 -10.20 -18.38
C SER A 83 -14.28 -11.45 -17.80
N SER A 84 -15.39 -11.30 -17.10
CA SER A 84 -16.40 -12.36 -17.15
C SER A 84 -17.50 -11.86 -18.08
N CYS A 85 -17.19 -11.89 -19.38
CA CYS A 85 -18.19 -12.27 -20.35
C CYS A 85 -18.82 -13.58 -19.84
N CYS A 86 -20.11 -13.52 -19.52
CA CYS A 86 -21.09 -14.60 -19.41
C CYS A 86 -22.39 -13.93 -18.96
N GLY A 87 -23.53 -14.05 -19.62
CA GLY A 87 -23.89 -14.84 -20.80
C GLY A 87 -25.27 -14.42 -21.28
#